data_AF-B9CXQ2-F1
#
_entry.id   AF-B9CXQ2-F1
#
_cell.length_a   1.000
_cell.length_b   1.000
_cell.length_c   1.000
_cell.angle_alpha   90.00
_cell.angle_beta   90.00
_cell.angle_gamma   90.00
#
_symmetry.space_group_name_H-M   'P 1'
#
loop_
_entity.id
_entity.type
_entity.pdbx_description
1 polymer ?
#
loop_
_entity_poly.entity_id
_entity_poly.type
_entity_poly.pdbx_seq_one_letter_code
_entity_poly.pdbx_strand_id
1 'polypeptide(L)'
;MFKLRKLPFDPKANALISEETCIYHHGKHHQTYINNLNNLIKDTEFEGANLYDILLNSSGGLFNNAARVYNHDFYWDCISKKSQMSGELKARLEKDIPNFKEEFLKAATTLFGSGWAWLVYNPKEDRLQIVQTSNPQTPVTDGLVPLLVADVWEHAYYVDHKNARPAYLEKFFENINWGFVSAAYEWALKEGLNSVKFYISELHGGAKSCCGCGCS
;
A
#
# COMPACT_ATOMS: atom_id res chain seq x y z
N MET A 1 19.73 4.81 0.49
CA MET A 1 19.48 3.55 1.22
C MET A 1 18.15 3.68 1.95
N PHE A 2 17.24 2.74 1.74
CA PHE A 2 15.89 2.73 2.30
C PHE A 2 15.91 2.33 3.77
N LYS A 3 14.93 2.81 4.54
CA LYS A 3 14.75 2.45 5.95
C LYS A 3 13.32 1.95 6.15
N LEU A 4 13.15 1.01 7.07
CA LEU A 4 11.81 0.58 7.46
C LEU A 4 11.05 1.79 8.03
N ARG A 5 9.87 2.07 7.50
CA ARG A 5 9.00 3.13 8.04
C ARG A 5 8.63 2.85 9.48
N LYS A 6 8.29 3.89 10.24
CA LYS A 6 7.58 3.68 11.51
C LYS A 6 6.14 3.27 11.23
N LEU A 7 5.57 2.40 12.07
CA LEU A 7 4.14 2.14 12.03
C LEU A 7 3.37 3.45 12.30
N PRO A 8 2.27 3.75 11.57
CA PRO A 8 1.48 4.96 11.77
C PRO A 8 0.55 4.88 12.99
N PHE A 9 0.65 3.81 13.78
CA PHE A 9 -0.16 3.56 14.98
C PHE A 9 0.65 2.80 16.04
N ASP A 10 0.14 2.78 17.28
CA ASP A 10 0.71 1.97 18.36
C ASP A 10 0.43 0.48 18.12
N PRO A 11 1.46 -0.38 17.96
CA PRO A 11 1.27 -1.81 17.73
C PRO A 11 0.51 -2.51 18.88
N LYS A 12 0.59 -2.02 20.12
CA LYS A 12 -0.11 -2.59 21.28
C LYS A 12 -1.60 -2.27 21.32
N ALA A 13 -1.98 -1.19 20.64
CA ALA A 13 -3.31 -0.63 20.71
C ALA A 13 -3.83 -0.30 19.31
N ASN A 14 -3.46 -1.07 18.29
CA ASN A 14 -4.04 -0.92 16.95
C ASN A 14 -5.41 -1.60 16.87
N ALA A 15 -6.10 -1.40 15.75
CA ALA A 15 -7.50 -1.78 15.60
C ALA A 15 -7.73 -3.12 14.91
N LEU A 16 -6.70 -3.67 14.27
CA LEU A 16 -6.84 -4.76 13.31
C LEU A 16 -6.16 -6.04 13.78
N ILE A 17 -4.88 -5.97 14.13
CA ILE A 17 -4.04 -7.13 14.41
C ILE A 17 -3.41 -7.04 15.80
N SER A 18 -2.88 -8.13 16.33
CA SER A 18 -2.15 -8.10 17.61
C SER A 18 -0.79 -7.40 17.51
N GLU A 19 -0.20 -7.06 18.66
CA GLU A 19 1.20 -6.61 18.73
C GLU A 19 2.14 -7.68 18.15
N GLU A 20 1.87 -8.96 18.40
CA GLU A 20 2.66 -10.07 17.87
C GLU A 20 2.65 -10.07 16.33
N THR A 21 1.48 -9.94 15.71
CA THR A 21 1.39 -9.80 14.25
C THR A 21 2.16 -8.59 13.75
N CYS A 22 2.13 -7.44 14.45
CA CYS A 22 2.95 -6.28 14.08
C CYS A 22 4.46 -6.59 14.14
N ILE A 23 4.93 -7.30 15.17
CA ILE A 23 6.33 -7.69 15.34
C ILE A 23 6.80 -8.56 14.15
N TYR A 24 5.98 -9.51 13.71
CA TYR A 24 6.34 -10.37 12.58
C TYR A 24 6.13 -9.70 11.22
N HIS A 25 4.98 -9.08 10.99
CA HIS A 25 4.62 -8.52 9.68
C HIS A 25 5.41 -7.24 9.36
N HIS A 26 5.44 -6.27 10.27
CA HIS A 26 6.25 -5.06 10.11
C HIS A 26 7.71 -5.30 10.50
N GLY A 27 7.95 -5.80 11.72
CA GLY A 27 9.29 -5.91 12.28
C GLY A 27 10.19 -6.97 11.63
N LYS A 28 9.63 -7.96 10.92
CA LYS A 28 10.41 -9.01 10.23
C LYS A 28 10.15 -9.08 8.73
N HIS A 29 8.92 -9.29 8.27
CA HIS A 29 8.64 -9.42 6.84
C HIS A 29 8.97 -8.12 6.10
N HIS A 30 8.39 -7.00 6.51
CA HIS A 30 8.65 -5.70 5.90
C HIS A 30 10.13 -5.28 6.04
N GLN A 31 10.73 -5.46 7.22
CA GLN A 31 12.17 -5.23 7.44
C GLN A 31 13.06 -6.06 6.49
N THR A 32 12.68 -7.30 6.22
CA THR A 32 13.44 -8.18 5.30
C THR A 32 13.40 -7.64 3.88
N TYR A 33 12.25 -7.13 3.40
CA TYR A 33 12.17 -6.51 2.08
C TYR A 33 13.04 -5.26 1.97
N ILE A 34 13.09 -4.43 3.01
CA ILE A 34 14.00 -3.27 3.08
C ILE A 34 15.47 -3.72 2.98
N ASN A 35 15.85 -4.72 3.76
CA ASN A 35 17.23 -5.22 3.78
C ASN A 35 17.63 -5.81 2.42
N ASN A 36 16.76 -6.65 1.85
CA ASN A 36 16.98 -7.25 0.54
C ASN A 36 17.04 -6.20 -0.57
N LEU A 37 16.13 -5.23 -0.57
CA LEU A 37 16.14 -4.11 -1.52
C LEU A 37 17.47 -3.37 -1.46
N ASN A 38 17.92 -2.97 -0.28
CA ASN A 38 19.19 -2.27 -0.08
C ASN A 38 20.40 -3.09 -0.56
N ASN A 39 20.39 -4.41 -0.37
CA ASN A 39 21.46 -5.28 -0.86
C ASN A 39 21.43 -5.43 -2.39
N LEU A 40 20.24 -5.49 -2.99
CA LEU A 40 20.06 -5.70 -4.42
C LEU A 40 20.33 -4.46 -5.28
N ILE A 41 20.18 -3.25 -4.72
CA ILE A 41 20.44 -2.01 -5.47
C ILE A 41 21.92 -1.61 -5.48
N LYS A 42 22.74 -2.17 -4.59
CA LYS A 42 24.14 -1.78 -4.45
C LYS A 42 24.93 -2.09 -5.73
N ASP A 43 25.75 -1.13 -6.17
CA ASP A 43 26.57 -1.23 -7.38
C ASP A 43 25.73 -1.45 -8.66
N THR A 44 24.46 -1.01 -8.65
CA THR A 44 23.54 -1.05 -9.80
C THR A 44 23.11 0.35 -10.22
N GLU A 45 22.42 0.48 -11.37
CA GLU A 45 21.81 1.74 -11.81
C GLU A 45 20.73 2.28 -10.85
N PHE A 46 20.21 1.42 -9.96
CA PHE A 46 19.21 1.79 -8.96
C PHE A 46 19.82 2.28 -7.64
N GLU A 47 21.15 2.29 -7.52
CA GLU A 47 21.79 2.84 -6.33
C GLU A 47 21.52 4.35 -6.22
N GLY A 48 20.85 4.75 -5.14
CA GLY A 48 20.43 6.14 -4.93
C GLY A 48 19.17 6.55 -5.70
N ALA A 49 18.57 5.66 -6.51
CA ALA A 49 17.26 5.89 -7.09
C ALA A 49 16.19 5.96 -5.99
N ASN A 50 15.11 6.68 -6.25
CA ASN A 50 13.94 6.66 -5.37
C ASN A 50 13.15 5.35 -5.58
N LEU A 51 12.40 4.92 -4.55
CA LEU A 51 11.67 3.66 -4.58
C LEU A 51 10.62 3.62 -5.71
N TYR A 52 10.04 4.76 -6.11
CA TYR A 52 9.07 4.83 -7.20
C TYR A 52 9.72 4.49 -8.55
N ASP A 53 10.91 5.03 -8.82
CA ASP A 53 11.63 4.74 -10.06
C ASP A 53 12.11 3.28 -10.08
N ILE A 54 12.53 2.72 -8.94
CA ILE A 54 12.87 1.28 -8.84
C ILE A 54 11.61 0.44 -9.10
N LEU A 55 10.48 0.79 -8.51
CA LEU A 55 9.22 0.07 -8.65
C LEU A 55 8.77 -0.03 -10.12
N LEU A 56 8.94 1.03 -10.90
CA LEU A 56 8.51 1.08 -12.29
C LEU A 56 9.50 0.49 -13.30
N ASN A 57 10.80 0.52 -12.98
CA ASN A 57 11.85 0.20 -13.97
C ASN A 57 12.63 -1.09 -13.64
N SER A 58 12.46 -1.68 -12.46
CA SER A 58 13.11 -2.95 -12.11
C SER A 58 12.25 -4.18 -12.44
N SER A 59 12.87 -5.35 -12.38
CA SER A 59 12.18 -6.64 -12.55
C SER A 59 12.76 -7.70 -11.61
N GLY A 60 12.19 -8.91 -11.63
CA GLY A 60 12.69 -10.06 -10.87
C GLY A 60 12.79 -9.80 -9.36
N GLY A 61 13.89 -10.25 -8.75
CA GLY A 61 14.10 -10.14 -7.30
C GLY A 61 14.11 -8.70 -6.78
N LEU A 62 14.60 -7.75 -7.57
CA LEU A 62 14.63 -6.34 -7.19
C LEU A 62 13.21 -5.77 -7.12
N PHE A 63 12.42 -5.95 -8.18
CA PHE A 63 11.01 -5.56 -8.20
C PHE A 63 10.23 -6.21 -7.06
N ASN A 64 10.44 -7.52 -6.83
CA ASN A 64 9.72 -8.25 -5.78
C ASN A 64 9.90 -7.61 -4.40
N ASN A 65 11.10 -7.12 -4.07
CA ASN A 65 11.34 -6.46 -2.79
C ASN A 65 10.87 -5.01 -2.81
N ALA A 66 11.12 -4.25 -3.87
CA ALA A 66 10.66 -2.86 -4.01
C ALA A 66 9.14 -2.75 -3.90
N ALA A 67 8.40 -3.59 -4.62
CA ALA A 67 6.95 -3.61 -4.59
C ALA A 67 6.40 -4.07 -3.24
N ARG A 68 7.04 -5.04 -2.56
CA ARG A 68 6.61 -5.41 -1.21
C ARG A 68 6.87 -4.32 -0.18
N VAL A 69 7.95 -3.54 -0.29
CA VAL A 69 8.15 -2.34 0.56
C VAL A 69 6.97 -1.38 0.36
N TYR A 70 6.71 -0.98 -0.89
CA TYR A 70 5.59 -0.07 -1.21
C TYR A 70 4.22 -0.60 -0.74
N ASN A 71 3.89 -1.86 -1.06
CA ASN A 71 2.58 -2.44 -0.72
C ASN A 71 2.36 -2.48 0.80
N HIS A 72 3.40 -2.81 1.58
CA HIS A 72 3.29 -2.81 3.04
C HIS A 72 3.23 -1.39 3.59
N ASP A 73 4.04 -0.45 3.09
CA ASP A 73 3.94 0.96 3.47
C ASP A 73 2.51 1.46 3.33
N PHE A 74 1.90 1.22 2.17
CA PHE A 74 0.54 1.64 1.85
C PHE A 74 -0.52 0.92 2.70
N TYR A 75 -0.35 -0.39 2.93
CA TYR A 75 -1.22 -1.18 3.81
C TYR A 75 -1.27 -0.62 5.24
N TRP A 76 -0.14 -0.22 5.80
CA TRP A 76 -0.11 0.33 7.16
C TRP A 76 -0.88 1.64 7.29
N ASP A 77 -0.83 2.51 6.29
CA ASP A 77 -1.60 3.76 6.29
C ASP A 77 -3.10 3.54 6.09
N CYS A 78 -3.50 2.38 5.54
CA CYS A 78 -4.90 1.99 5.36
C CYS A 78 -5.61 1.55 6.66
N ILE A 79 -4.93 1.54 7.82
CA ILE A 79 -5.48 1.01 9.09
C ILE A 79 -5.65 2.13 10.12
N SER A 80 -6.84 2.24 10.72
CA SER A 80 -7.11 3.16 11.83
C SER A 80 -8.27 2.65 12.71
N LYS A 81 -8.30 3.02 14.00
CA LYS A 81 -9.39 2.64 14.92
C LYS A 81 -10.76 3.21 14.53
N LYS A 82 -10.79 4.44 14.02
CA LYS A 82 -11.98 5.14 13.53
C LYS A 82 -11.52 6.26 12.60
N SER A 83 -12.13 6.36 11.42
CA SER A 83 -11.92 7.48 10.51
C SER A 83 -13.17 7.66 9.65
N GLN A 84 -13.33 8.85 9.07
CA GLN A 84 -14.48 9.18 8.23
C GLN A 84 -14.07 9.29 6.77
N MET A 85 -14.89 8.73 5.90
CA MET A 85 -14.79 8.88 4.45
C MET A 85 -15.22 10.29 4.07
N SER A 86 -14.46 10.94 3.19
CA SER A 86 -14.87 12.20 2.60
C SER A 86 -16.16 12.04 1.80
N GLY A 87 -16.95 13.12 1.73
CA GLY A 87 -18.19 13.13 0.93
C GLY A 87 -17.92 12.85 -0.56
N GLU A 88 -16.79 13.33 -1.08
CA GLU A 88 -16.40 13.14 -2.48
C GLU A 88 -16.09 11.67 -2.80
N LEU A 89 -15.27 11.01 -1.98
CA LEU A 89 -14.99 9.58 -2.14
C LEU A 89 -16.26 8.75 -1.97
N LYS A 90 -17.12 9.10 -1.01
CA LYS A 90 -18.39 8.41 -0.79
C LYS A 90 -19.29 8.47 -2.03
N ALA A 91 -19.52 9.67 -2.55
CA ALA A 91 -20.33 9.85 -3.76
C ALA A 91 -19.74 9.11 -4.96
N ARG A 92 -18.40 9.09 -5.07
CA ARG A 92 -17.71 8.37 -6.14
C ARG A 92 -17.89 6.85 -6.03
N LEU A 93 -17.75 6.28 -4.83
CA LEU A 93 -17.98 4.85 -4.58
C LEU A 93 -19.43 4.46 -4.88
N GLU A 94 -20.41 5.24 -4.43
CA GLU A 94 -21.83 4.98 -4.69
C GLU A 94 -22.15 4.96 -6.19
N LYS A 95 -21.46 5.77 -7.00
CA LYS A 95 -21.59 5.80 -8.45
C LYS A 95 -20.91 4.60 -9.13
N ASP A 96 -19.65 4.34 -8.79
CA ASP A 96 -18.81 3.40 -9.55
C ASP A 96 -18.89 1.95 -9.05
N ILE A 97 -19.15 1.77 -7.74
CA ILE A 97 -19.17 0.47 -7.04
C ILE A 97 -20.26 0.49 -5.93
N PRO A 98 -21.56 0.49 -6.29
CA PRO A 98 -22.65 0.66 -5.31
C PRO A 98 -22.62 -0.29 -4.12
N ASN A 99 -22.14 -1.53 -4.31
CA ASN A 99 -22.00 -2.55 -3.25
C ASN A 99 -20.54 -2.73 -2.80
N PHE A 100 -19.80 -1.62 -2.66
CA PHE A 100 -18.36 -1.63 -2.40
C PHE A 100 -17.89 -2.60 -1.31
N LYS A 101 -18.56 -2.64 -0.14
CA LYS A 101 -18.17 -3.53 0.95
C LYS A 101 -18.20 -5.00 0.51
N GLU A 102 -19.32 -5.44 -0.06
CA GLU A 102 -19.50 -6.82 -0.49
C GLU A 102 -18.50 -7.19 -1.59
N GLU A 103 -18.34 -6.32 -2.60
CA GLU A 103 -17.45 -6.56 -3.72
C GLU A 103 -15.98 -6.61 -3.29
N PHE A 104 -15.54 -5.69 -2.42
CA PHE A 104 -14.17 -5.64 -1.93
C PHE A 104 -13.85 -6.87 -1.07
N LEU A 105 -14.73 -7.23 -0.13
CA LEU A 105 -14.54 -8.40 0.72
C LEU A 105 -14.57 -9.70 -0.08
N LYS A 106 -15.45 -9.81 -1.08
CA LYS A 106 -15.49 -10.95 -2.00
C LYS A 106 -14.20 -11.07 -2.79
N ALA A 107 -13.68 -9.97 -3.34
CA ALA A 107 -12.40 -9.96 -4.03
C ALA A 107 -11.26 -10.37 -3.09
N ALA A 108 -11.14 -9.77 -1.91
CA ALA A 108 -10.08 -10.12 -0.97
C ALA A 108 -10.16 -11.58 -0.48
N THR A 109 -11.37 -12.11 -0.29
CA THR A 109 -11.59 -13.49 0.16
C THR A 109 -11.21 -14.50 -0.92
N THR A 110 -11.62 -14.26 -2.17
CA THR A 110 -11.50 -15.23 -3.28
C THR A 110 -10.13 -15.21 -3.97
N LEU A 111 -9.25 -14.27 -3.63
CA LEU A 111 -7.88 -14.24 -4.17
C LEU A 111 -7.14 -15.52 -3.77
N PHE A 112 -6.80 -16.36 -4.75
CA PHE A 112 -6.12 -17.63 -4.48
C PHE A 112 -4.62 -17.42 -4.21
N GLY A 113 -4.13 -18.02 -3.12
CA GLY A 113 -2.74 -17.89 -2.70
C GLY A 113 -2.42 -16.54 -2.06
N SER A 114 -1.20 -16.07 -2.32
CA SER A 114 -0.64 -14.84 -1.76
C SER A 114 -0.85 -13.64 -2.68
N GLY A 115 -1.24 -12.51 -2.12
CA GLY A 115 -1.51 -11.31 -2.90
C GLY A 115 -2.18 -10.19 -2.11
N TRP A 116 -2.81 -9.29 -2.84
CA TRP A 116 -3.35 -8.02 -2.35
C TRP A 116 -4.67 -7.71 -3.04
N ALA A 117 -5.64 -7.17 -2.29
CA ALA A 117 -6.88 -6.63 -2.84
C ALA A 117 -6.88 -5.11 -2.69
N TRP A 118 -7.20 -4.41 -3.78
CA TRP A 118 -7.04 -2.97 -3.86
C TRP A 118 -8.35 -2.29 -4.24
N LEU A 119 -8.58 -1.10 -3.69
CA LEU A 119 -9.38 -0.08 -4.36
C LEU A 119 -8.41 0.85 -5.07
N VAL A 120 -8.68 1.14 -6.34
CA VAL A 120 -7.82 2.01 -7.16
C VAL A 120 -8.66 3.02 -7.93
N TYR A 121 -8.05 4.14 -8.27
CA TYR A 121 -8.54 5.06 -9.29
C TYR A 121 -7.88 4.74 -10.63
N ASN A 122 -8.68 4.66 -11.69
CA ASN A 122 -8.22 4.55 -13.07
C ASN A 122 -8.28 5.93 -13.75
N PRO A 123 -7.15 6.63 -13.95
CA PRO A 123 -7.16 7.95 -14.57
C PRO A 123 -7.61 7.95 -16.02
N LYS A 124 -7.47 6.83 -16.75
CA LYS A 124 -7.83 6.74 -18.17
C LYS A 124 -9.34 6.63 -18.37
N GLU A 125 -10.00 5.91 -17.48
CA GLU A 125 -11.44 5.67 -17.54
C GLU A 125 -12.23 6.63 -16.64
N ASP A 126 -11.51 7.43 -15.83
CA ASP A 126 -12.08 8.23 -14.76
C ASP A 126 -13.11 7.42 -13.96
N ARG A 127 -12.65 6.37 -13.28
CA ARG A 127 -13.49 5.56 -12.39
C ARG A 127 -12.71 4.89 -11.26
N LEU A 128 -13.43 4.53 -10.21
CA LEU A 128 -12.98 3.60 -9.20
C LEU A 128 -13.17 2.15 -9.69
N GLN A 129 -12.26 1.27 -9.26
CA GLN A 129 -12.37 -0.17 -9.47
C GLN A 129 -11.69 -0.95 -8.35
N ILE A 130 -12.11 -2.20 -8.18
CA ILE A 130 -11.47 -3.18 -7.29
C ILE A 130 -10.58 -4.08 -8.15
N VAL A 131 -9.32 -4.25 -7.75
CA VAL A 131 -8.38 -5.14 -8.45
C VAL A 131 -7.70 -6.08 -7.47
N GLN A 132 -7.36 -7.27 -7.93
CA GLN A 132 -6.55 -8.25 -7.21
C GLN A 132 -5.18 -8.32 -7.84
N THR A 133 -4.12 -8.37 -7.04
CA THR A 133 -2.76 -8.62 -7.54
C THR A 133 -2.14 -9.80 -6.82
N SER A 134 -1.44 -10.65 -7.58
CA SER A 134 -0.77 -11.82 -7.04
C SER A 134 0.65 -11.49 -6.58
N ASN A 135 1.08 -12.11 -5.48
CA ASN A 135 2.43 -12.04 -4.95
C ASN A 135 2.92 -10.58 -4.70
N PRO A 136 4.00 -10.03 -5.30
CA PRO A 136 4.43 -8.65 -5.03
C PRO A 136 3.75 -7.62 -5.95
N GLN A 137 2.94 -8.06 -6.92
CA GLN A 137 2.40 -7.18 -7.96
C GLN A 137 1.57 -6.05 -7.35
N THR A 138 1.54 -4.90 -8.03
CA THR A 138 0.86 -3.70 -7.57
C THR A 138 0.22 -2.95 -8.74
N PRO A 139 -0.97 -2.35 -8.58
CA PRO A 139 -1.65 -1.65 -9.68
C PRO A 139 -0.88 -0.45 -10.23
N VAL A 140 0.14 0.04 -9.51
CA VAL A 140 1.00 1.15 -9.94
C VAL A 140 1.66 0.86 -11.29
N THR A 141 2.09 -0.39 -11.54
CA THR A 141 2.73 -0.76 -12.81
C THR A 141 1.77 -0.78 -14.00
N ASP A 142 0.47 -0.86 -13.72
CA ASP A 142 -0.60 -0.82 -14.73
C ASP A 142 -1.13 0.61 -14.98
N GLY A 143 -0.49 1.60 -14.33
CA GLY A 143 -0.87 3.00 -14.40
C GLY A 143 -2.14 3.35 -13.62
N LEU A 144 -2.50 2.52 -12.64
CA LEU A 144 -3.61 2.73 -11.72
C LEU A 144 -3.09 3.34 -10.41
N VAL A 145 -3.90 4.18 -9.76
CA VAL A 145 -3.53 4.85 -8.51
C VAL A 145 -4.15 4.12 -7.33
N PRO A 146 -3.38 3.47 -6.44
CA PRO A 146 -3.91 2.82 -5.25
C PRO A 146 -4.54 3.81 -4.27
N LEU A 147 -5.69 3.43 -3.71
CA LEU A 147 -6.42 4.21 -2.70
C LEU A 147 -6.57 3.45 -1.38
N LEU A 148 -6.82 2.14 -1.45
CA LEU A 148 -6.93 1.22 -0.32
C LEU A 148 -6.25 -0.09 -0.70
N VAL A 149 -5.62 -0.76 0.27
CA VAL A 149 -5.14 -2.14 0.08
C VAL A 149 -5.38 -2.99 1.32
N ALA A 150 -5.81 -4.23 1.10
CA ALA A 150 -5.77 -5.32 2.07
C ALA A 150 -4.68 -6.32 1.70
N ASP A 151 -3.76 -6.59 2.61
CA ASP A 151 -2.82 -7.71 2.50
C ASP A 151 -3.56 -9.02 2.80
N VAL A 152 -3.52 -9.98 1.86
CA VAL A 152 -4.11 -11.31 2.00
C VAL A 152 -3.09 -12.43 1.93
N TRP A 153 -1.79 -12.11 2.03
CA TRP A 153 -0.78 -13.08 2.39
C TRP A 153 -1.12 -13.68 3.76
N GLU A 154 -0.95 -15.00 3.92
CA GLU A 154 -1.33 -15.66 5.18
C GLU A 154 -0.61 -15.05 6.39
N HIS A 155 0.65 -14.63 6.24
CA HIS A 155 1.40 -14.01 7.33
C HIS A 155 0.78 -12.71 7.88
N ALA A 156 -0.10 -12.04 7.12
CA ALA A 156 -0.79 -10.84 7.58
C ALA A 156 -1.86 -11.14 8.66
N TYR A 157 -2.35 -12.39 8.72
CA TYR A 157 -3.48 -12.75 9.59
C TYR A 157 -3.32 -14.08 10.32
N TYR A 158 -2.36 -14.95 9.98
CA TYR A 158 -2.33 -16.32 10.49
C TYR A 158 -2.05 -16.40 12.01
N VAL A 159 -1.30 -15.45 12.55
CA VAL A 159 -1.03 -15.35 14.00
C VAL A 159 -2.36 -15.21 14.76
N ASP A 160 -3.20 -14.27 14.34
CA ASP A 160 -4.46 -13.92 15.02
C ASP A 160 -5.66 -14.77 14.58
N HIS A 161 -5.72 -15.17 13.30
CA HIS A 161 -6.91 -15.71 12.64
C HIS A 161 -6.70 -17.09 11.99
N LYS A 162 -5.48 -17.62 11.96
CA LYS A 162 -5.15 -18.89 11.27
C LYS A 162 -5.71 -18.88 9.84
N ASN A 163 -6.51 -19.87 9.44
CA ASN A 163 -7.10 -19.96 8.11
C ASN A 163 -8.35 -19.06 7.92
N ALA A 164 -8.81 -18.36 8.95
CA ALA A 164 -10.04 -17.56 8.91
C ALA A 164 -9.83 -16.18 8.27
N ARG A 165 -9.36 -16.16 7.01
CA ARG A 165 -9.20 -14.92 6.22
C ARG A 165 -10.46 -14.05 6.21
N PRO A 166 -11.69 -14.59 6.05
CA PRO A 166 -12.90 -13.75 6.08
C PRO A 166 -13.06 -12.96 7.38
N ALA A 167 -12.71 -13.54 8.53
CA ALA A 167 -12.82 -12.85 9.83
C ALA A 167 -11.80 -11.70 9.96
N TYR A 168 -10.57 -11.91 9.47
CA TYR A 168 -9.58 -10.84 9.36
C TYR A 168 -10.05 -9.72 8.43
N LEU A 169 -10.64 -10.05 7.29
CA LEU A 169 -11.09 -9.07 6.29
C LEU A 169 -12.29 -8.24 6.76
N GLU A 170 -13.25 -8.84 7.45
CA GLU A 170 -14.34 -8.07 8.08
C GLU A 170 -13.78 -7.06 9.09
N LYS A 171 -12.85 -7.50 9.94
CA LYS A 171 -12.18 -6.62 10.90
C LYS A 171 -11.33 -5.54 10.21
N PHE A 172 -10.66 -5.87 9.10
CA PHE A 172 -9.94 -4.89 8.28
C PHE A 172 -10.91 -3.83 7.77
N PHE A 173 -12.05 -4.24 7.22
CA PHE A 173 -13.02 -3.32 6.62
C PHE A 173 -13.61 -2.34 7.64
N GLU A 174 -13.89 -2.82 8.86
CA GLU A 174 -14.36 -1.98 9.97
C GLU A 174 -13.32 -0.92 10.40
N ASN A 175 -12.04 -1.19 10.17
CA ASN A 175 -10.91 -0.40 10.64
C ASN A 175 -10.09 0.23 9.50
N ILE A 176 -10.73 0.45 8.35
CA ILE A 176 -10.13 1.21 7.26
C ILE A 176 -9.85 2.64 7.72
N ASN A 177 -8.68 3.15 7.36
CA ASN A 177 -8.34 4.56 7.45
C ASN A 177 -8.92 5.34 6.27
N TRP A 178 -10.22 5.56 6.29
CA TRP A 178 -10.96 6.36 5.33
C TRP A 178 -10.44 7.80 5.17
N GLY A 179 -9.79 8.35 6.21
CA GLY A 179 -9.10 9.63 6.10
C GLY A 179 -7.94 9.56 5.11
N PHE A 180 -7.10 8.53 5.23
CA PHE A 180 -6.02 8.27 4.27
C PHE A 180 -6.56 7.92 2.87
N VAL A 181 -7.54 7.02 2.76
CA VAL A 181 -8.14 6.64 1.46
C VAL A 181 -8.72 7.86 0.75
N SER A 182 -9.36 8.76 1.50
CA SER A 182 -9.89 10.02 0.95
C SER A 182 -8.78 10.96 0.46
N ALA A 183 -7.69 11.11 1.23
CA ALA A 183 -6.55 11.92 0.83
C ALA A 183 -5.87 11.33 -0.43
N ALA A 184 -5.66 10.02 -0.47
CA ALA A 184 -5.13 9.33 -1.63
C ALA A 184 -6.00 9.56 -2.88
N TYR A 185 -7.33 9.53 -2.72
CA TYR A 185 -8.27 9.82 -3.82
C TYR A 185 -8.18 11.28 -4.29
N GLU A 186 -8.14 12.24 -3.36
CA GLU A 186 -7.96 13.66 -3.69
C GLU A 186 -6.65 13.90 -4.46
N TRP A 187 -5.54 13.29 -4.01
CA TRP A 187 -4.26 13.40 -4.70
C TRP A 187 -4.29 12.71 -6.05
N ALA A 188 -4.98 11.58 -6.18
CA ALA A 188 -5.13 10.87 -7.45
C ALA A 188 -5.86 11.72 -8.50
N LEU A 189 -6.90 12.47 -8.10
CA LEU A 189 -7.61 13.38 -8.99
C LEU A 189 -6.74 14.56 -9.45
N LYS A 190 -5.87 15.08 -8.57
CA LYS A 190 -5.03 16.24 -8.88
C LYS A 190 -3.77 15.87 -9.65
N GLU A 191 -3.10 14.80 -9.25
CA GLU A 191 -1.74 14.46 -9.67
C GLU A 191 -1.65 13.12 -10.42
N GLY A 192 -2.74 12.36 -10.51
CA GLY A 192 -2.73 11.03 -11.11
C GLY A 192 -1.68 10.13 -10.44
N LEU A 193 -0.87 9.43 -11.24
CA LEU A 193 0.21 8.57 -10.74
C LEU A 193 1.33 9.31 -10.02
N ASN A 194 1.50 10.62 -10.24
CA ASN A 194 2.53 11.39 -9.52
C ASN A 194 2.22 11.47 -8.01
N SER A 195 0.96 11.31 -7.60
CA SER A 195 0.59 11.19 -6.19
C SER A 195 1.29 10.00 -5.50
N VAL A 196 1.49 8.89 -6.21
CA VAL A 196 2.21 7.71 -5.69
C VAL A 196 3.69 8.04 -5.50
N LYS A 197 4.30 8.76 -6.46
CA LYS A 197 5.68 9.21 -6.35
C LYS A 197 5.87 10.14 -5.16
N PHE A 198 4.95 11.07 -4.96
CA PHE A 198 4.95 11.97 -3.79
C PHE A 198 4.85 11.18 -2.49
N TYR A 199 3.87 10.30 -2.35
CA TYR A 199 3.69 9.44 -1.17
C TYR A 199 4.96 8.66 -0.82
N ILE A 200 5.57 8.00 -1.82
CA ILE A 200 6.81 7.24 -1.63
C ILE A 200 7.96 8.17 -1.20
N SER A 201 8.05 9.36 -1.79
CA SER A 201 9.12 10.32 -1.49
C SER A 201 9.01 10.89 -0.08
N GLU A 202 7.81 11.07 0.46
CA GLU A 202 7.63 11.50 1.86
C GLU A 202 8.10 10.43 2.86
N LEU A 203 7.93 9.15 2.54
CA LEU A 203 8.35 8.05 3.41
C LEU A 203 9.83 7.68 3.27
N HIS A 204 10.36 7.73 2.04
CA HIS A 204 11.68 7.20 1.68
C HIS A 204 12.64 8.25 1.08
N GLY A 205 12.26 9.52 1.12
CA GLY A 205 13.07 10.63 0.61
C GLY A 205 14.33 10.85 1.43
N GLY A 206 15.50 10.46 0.87
CA GLY A 206 16.79 10.72 1.50
C GLY A 206 18.03 10.23 0.74
N ALA A 207 18.35 10.90 -0.38
CA ALA A 207 19.66 11.50 -0.69
C ALA A 207 19.59 12.24 -2.05
N LYS A 208 19.63 13.60 -2.00
CA LYS A 208 19.74 14.56 -3.12
C LYS A 208 18.60 14.59 -4.16
N SER A 209 17.54 15.35 -3.87
CA SER A 209 17.08 16.30 -4.87
C SER A 209 17.97 17.55 -4.73
N CYS A 210 18.96 17.69 -5.60
CA CYS A 210 19.49 19.03 -5.90
C CYS A 210 18.37 19.78 -6.63
N CYS A 211 17.41 20.31 -5.90
CA CYS A 211 16.60 21.41 -6.40
C CYS A 211 17.55 22.58 -6.60
N GLY A 212 17.87 22.86 -7.86
CA GLY A 212 18.53 24.08 -8.25
C GLY A 212 17.69 25.27 -7.78
N CYS A 213 18.21 26.00 -6.80
CA CYS A 213 17.89 27.39 -6.58
C CYS A 213 19.19 28.05 -6.14
N GLY A 214 19.64 29.01 -6.96
CA GLY A 214 20.88 29.73 -6.72
C GLY A 214 20.86 30.40 -5.36
N CYS A 215 21.99 30.27 -4.66
CA CYS A 215 22.36 31.24 -3.65
C CYS A 215 23.16 32.33 -4.36
N SER A 216 22.65 33.56 -4.19
CA SER A 216 23.26 34.86 -4.48
C SER A 216 24.77 34.93 -4.31
#